data_AF-A0AAD4TIN3-F1
#
_entry.id   AF-A0AAD4TIN3-F1
#
_cell.length_a   1.000
_cell.length_b   1.000
_cell.length_c   1.000
_cell.angle_alpha   90.00
_cell.angle_beta   90.00
_cell.angle_gamma   90.00
#
_symmetry.space_group_name_H-M   'P 1'
#
loop_
_entity.id
_entity.type
_entity.pdbx_description
1 polymer ?
#
loop_
_entity_poly.entity_id
_entity_poly.type
_entity_poly.pdbx_seq_one_letter_code
_entity_poly.pdbx_strand_id
1 'polypeptide(L)'
;MIDQERIRLFHDSLQTHNFTMLIDPKSYSVRDYLPLKAFRSGYMVSYEIGTPGTVTYSFMDTGSSLICLQCKPCKRCYKQGTPIFGPTSSLTYSKLPCLHQKCYDESLSVHIQP
;
A
#
# COMPACT_ATOMS: atom_id res chain seq x y z
N MET A 1 10.48 -16.81 2.21
CA MET A 1 9.74 -16.44 0.98
C MET A 1 8.29 -16.28 1.39
N ILE A 2 7.55 -15.27 0.90
CA ILE A 2 6.12 -15.16 1.20
C ILE A 2 5.41 -16.39 0.60
N ASP A 3 4.72 -17.13 1.45
CA ASP A 3 3.96 -18.33 1.10
C ASP A 3 2.47 -18.14 1.40
N GLN A 4 1.64 -19.08 0.95
CA GLN A 4 0.18 -19.03 1.09
C GLN A 4 -0.30 -18.98 2.54
N GLU A 5 0.43 -19.60 3.47
CA GLU A 5 0.04 -19.62 4.88
C GLU A 5 0.27 -18.26 5.54
N ARG A 6 1.44 -17.65 5.30
CA ARG A 6 1.74 -16.29 5.78
C ARG A 6 0.76 -15.26 5.23
N ILE A 7 0.33 -15.41 3.99
CA ILE A 7 -0.69 -14.56 3.37
C ILE A 7 -2.03 -14.71 4.06
N ARG A 8 -2.46 -15.95 4.33
CA ARG A 8 -3.71 -16.23 5.04
C ARG A 8 -3.70 -15.59 6.42
N LEU A 9 -2.61 -15.77 7.17
CA LEU A 9 -2.46 -15.18 8.51
C LEU A 9 -2.50 -13.65 8.47
N PHE A 10 -1.85 -13.03 7.47
CA PHE A 10 -1.89 -11.58 7.31
C PHE A 10 -3.30 -11.08 6.95
N HIS A 11 -3.98 -11.75 6.03
CA HIS A 11 -5.36 -11.42 5.67
C HIS A 11 -6.30 -11.51 6.87
N ASP A 12 -6.24 -12.62 7.61
CA ASP A 12 -7.03 -12.81 8.84
C ASP A 12 -6.74 -11.70 9.87
N SER A 13 -5.46 -11.34 10.05
CA SER A 13 -5.04 -10.25 10.94
C SER A 13 -5.54 -8.87 10.50
N LEU A 14 -5.74 -8.61 9.21
CA LEU A 14 -6.28 -7.33 8.74
C LEU A 14 -7.79 -7.25 8.94
N GLN A 15 -8.49 -8.36 8.72
CA GLN A 15 -9.94 -8.43 8.94
C GLN A 15 -10.32 -8.12 10.39
N THR A 16 -9.51 -8.56 11.37
CA THR A 16 -9.75 -8.23 12.79
C THR A 16 -9.62 -6.75 13.11
N HIS A 17 -8.96 -5.97 12.24
CA HIS A 17 -8.77 -4.52 12.39
C HIS A 17 -9.73 -3.72 11.50
N ASN A 18 -10.81 -4.33 11.00
CA ASN A 18 -11.76 -3.72 10.05
C ASN A 18 -11.09 -3.19 8.78
N PHE A 19 -9.95 -3.78 8.39
CA PHE A 19 -9.25 -3.44 7.16
C PHE A 19 -9.44 -4.56 6.13
N THR A 20 -9.98 -4.21 4.96
CA THR A 20 -10.17 -5.17 3.87
C THR A 20 -9.05 -5.03 2.86
N MET A 21 -8.29 -6.11 2.70
CA MET A 21 -7.28 -6.24 1.67
C MET A 21 -7.58 -7.49 0.85
N LEU A 22 -7.74 -7.33 -0.46
CA LEU A 22 -8.01 -8.43 -1.37
C LEU A 22 -6.70 -8.88 -2.01
N ILE A 23 -6.32 -10.12 -1.76
CA ILE A 23 -5.16 -10.73 -2.42
C ILE A 23 -5.57 -11.10 -3.83
N ASP A 24 -4.81 -10.66 -4.81
CA ASP A 24 -5.06 -11.06 -6.18
C ASP A 24 -4.44 -12.44 -6.42
N PRO A 25 -5.26 -13.48 -6.70
CA PRO A 25 -4.76 -14.85 -6.90
C PRO A 25 -3.97 -15.01 -8.20
N LYS A 26 -4.04 -14.04 -9.12
CA LYS A 26 -3.24 -14.04 -10.34
C LYS A 26 -1.89 -13.40 -10.00
N SER A 27 -0.82 -14.15 -10.20
CA SER A 27 0.55 -13.64 -10.15
C SER A 27 0.78 -12.68 -11.33
N TYR A 28 0.37 -11.42 -11.20
CA TYR A 28 0.61 -10.42 -12.23
C TYR A 28 2.12 -10.22 -12.43
N SER A 29 2.50 -9.97 -13.67
CA SER A 29 3.80 -9.40 -13.99
C SER A 29 3.87 -8.03 -13.31
N VAL A 30 4.73 -7.91 -12.29
CA VAL A 30 4.99 -6.68 -11.52
C VAL A 30 5.22 -5.47 -12.45
N ARG A 31 5.71 -5.69 -13.67
CA ARG A 31 6.02 -4.67 -14.68
C ARG A 31 4.83 -3.81 -15.09
N ASP A 32 3.60 -4.33 -15.00
CA ASP A 32 2.41 -3.63 -15.49
C ASP A 32 1.91 -2.58 -14.47
N TYR A 33 2.33 -2.70 -13.20
CA TYR A 33 1.80 -1.89 -12.09
C TYR A 33 2.87 -1.18 -11.26
N LEU A 34 4.10 -1.71 -11.19
CA LEU A 34 5.24 -1.07 -10.54
C LEU A 34 6.52 -1.20 -11.39
N PRO A 35 7.40 -0.18 -11.41
CA PRO A 35 8.68 -0.24 -12.12
C PRO A 35 9.73 -1.06 -11.36
N LEU A 36 9.33 -1.76 -10.30
CA LEU A 36 10.22 -2.52 -9.45
C LEU A 36 10.69 -3.77 -10.21
N LYS A 37 11.77 -3.60 -11.00
CA LYS A 37 12.55 -4.71 -11.56
C LYS A 37 13.10 -5.67 -10.50
N ALA A 38 13.06 -5.28 -9.23
CA ALA A 38 13.62 -6.02 -8.09
C ALA A 38 12.76 -7.22 -7.65
N PHE A 39 11.43 -7.17 -7.84
CA PHE A 39 10.55 -8.26 -7.43
C PHE A 39 10.09 -9.03 -8.66
N ARG A 40 10.67 -10.22 -8.87
CA ARG A 40 10.32 -11.12 -9.98
C ARG A 40 9.04 -11.93 -9.72
N SER A 41 8.66 -12.09 -8.46
CA SER A 41 7.51 -12.87 -8.01
C SER A 41 7.07 -12.44 -6.61
N GLY A 42 5.76 -12.36 -6.39
CA GLY A 42 5.15 -12.12 -5.09
C GLY A 42 3.67 -11.84 -5.24
N TYR A 43 3.04 -11.35 -4.19
CA TYR A 43 1.60 -11.17 -4.13
C TYR A 43 1.25 -9.69 -4.24
N MET A 44 0.35 -9.39 -5.17
CA MET A 44 -0.28 -8.08 -5.22
C MET A 44 -1.56 -8.12 -4.41
N VAL A 45 -1.84 -6.99 -3.78
CA VAL A 45 -3.02 -6.80 -2.96
C VAL A 45 -3.71 -5.50 -3.38
N SER A 46 -5.04 -5.51 -3.41
CA SER A 46 -5.83 -4.31 -3.58
C SER A 46 -6.52 -3.90 -2.27
N TYR A 47 -6.65 -2.60 -2.09
CA TYR A 47 -7.32 -1.98 -0.95
C TYR A 47 -7.80 -0.58 -1.32
N GLU A 48 -8.73 -0.05 -0.53
CA GLU A 48 -9.21 1.33 -0.69
C GLU A 48 -8.51 2.26 0.31
N ILE A 49 -8.16 3.46 -0.15
CA ILE A 49 -7.59 4.52 0.68
C ILE A 49 -8.39 5.81 0.57
N GLY A 50 -8.60 6.47 1.70
CA GLY A 50 -9.25 7.77 1.79
C GLY A 50 -10.78 7.71 1.77
N THR A 51 -11.41 8.89 1.71
CA THR A 51 -12.87 9.02 1.65
C THR A 51 -13.25 10.16 0.70
N PRO A 52 -13.96 9.90 -0.42
CA PRO A 52 -14.38 8.58 -0.90
C PRO A 52 -13.19 7.65 -1.20
N GLY A 53 -13.42 6.33 -1.09
CA GLY A 53 -12.38 5.32 -1.25
C GLY A 53 -11.76 5.33 -2.64
N THR A 54 -10.43 5.33 -2.71
CA THR A 54 -9.66 5.15 -3.95
C THR A 54 -9.04 3.76 -3.95
N VAL A 55 -9.45 2.90 -4.89
CA VAL A 55 -8.84 1.57 -5.06
C VAL A 55 -7.39 1.72 -5.53
N THR A 56 -6.47 1.09 -4.82
CA THR A 56 -5.06 1.05 -5.15
C THR A 56 -4.50 -0.36 -5.00
N TYR A 57 -3.29 -0.58 -5.51
CA TYR A 57 -2.60 -1.86 -5.47
C TYR A 57 -1.18 -1.68 -4.93
N SER A 58 -0.75 -2.64 -4.12
CA SER A 58 0.61 -2.66 -3.57
C SER A 58 1.18 -4.07 -3.62
N PHE A 59 2.51 -4.14 -3.59
CA PHE A 59 3.21 -5.41 -3.38
C PHE A 59 3.18 -5.75 -1.89
N MET A 60 2.85 -6.99 -1.58
CA MET A 60 2.85 -7.48 -0.21
C MET A 60 4.28 -7.78 0.23
N ASP A 61 4.79 -6.99 1.18
CA ASP A 61 6.09 -7.20 1.83
C ASP A 61 5.91 -7.43 3.33
N THR A 62 5.97 -8.69 3.75
CA THR A 62 5.87 -9.08 5.16
C THR A 62 7.09 -8.69 5.99
N GLY A 63 8.17 -8.22 5.35
CA GLY A 63 9.38 -7.77 6.02
C GLY A 63 9.34 -6.30 6.43
N SER A 64 8.25 -5.57 6.15
CA SER A 64 8.13 -4.15 6.46
C SER A 64 6.82 -3.83 7.17
N SER A 65 6.82 -2.78 7.98
CA SER A 65 5.63 -2.18 8.59
C SER A 65 5.17 -0.93 7.82
N LEU A 66 5.58 -0.77 6.56
CA LEU A 66 5.29 0.43 5.77
C LEU A 66 4.42 0.12 4.56
N ILE A 67 3.38 0.94 4.38
CA ILE A 67 2.62 0.99 3.13
C ILE A 67 3.09 2.22 2.36
N CYS A 68 3.57 2.02 1.13
CA CYS A 68 4.06 3.09 0.26
C CYS A 68 3.16 3.23 -0.97
N LEU A 69 2.75 4.46 -1.29
CA LEU A 69 1.96 4.78 -2.49
C LEU A 69 2.35 6.14 -3.09
N GLN A 70 2.16 6.32 -4.41
CA GLN A 70 2.37 7.61 -5.07
C GLN A 70 1.21 8.55 -4.81
N CYS A 71 1.51 9.83 -4.54
CA CYS A 71 0.49 10.85 -4.36
C CYS A 71 0.66 12.07 -5.30
N LYS A 72 -0.41 12.84 -5.44
CA LYS A 72 -0.40 14.14 -6.14
C LYS A 72 -0.09 15.30 -5.17
N PRO A 73 0.61 16.35 -5.62
CA PRO A 73 1.35 16.42 -6.87
C PRO A 73 2.60 15.54 -6.78
N CYS A 74 2.86 14.72 -7.80
CA CYS A 74 4.10 13.95 -7.85
C CYS A 74 5.16 14.68 -8.69
N LYS A 75 6.37 14.78 -8.16
CA LYS A 75 7.52 15.36 -8.88
C LYS A 75 8.21 14.34 -9.78
N ARG A 76 8.33 13.09 -9.31
CA ARG A 76 8.97 11.99 -10.03
C ARG A 76 8.09 10.75 -9.98
N CYS A 77 6.97 10.83 -10.68
CA CYS A 77 6.06 9.71 -10.79
C CYS A 77 6.69 8.57 -11.60
N TYR A 78 6.47 7.36 -11.13
CA TYR A 78 6.58 6.19 -11.96
C TYR A 78 5.24 5.82 -12.61
N LYS A 79 5.31 5.10 -13.74
CA LYS A 79 4.11 4.58 -14.41
C LYS A 79 3.48 3.50 -13.53
N GLN A 80 2.24 3.72 -13.12
CA GLN A 80 1.41 2.74 -12.43
C GLN A 80 0.06 2.62 -13.17
N GLY A 81 -0.54 1.42 -13.14
CA GLY A 81 -1.83 1.15 -13.80
C GLY A 81 -3.06 1.69 -13.06
N THR A 82 -2.88 2.20 -11.85
CA THR A 82 -3.97 2.71 -11.00
C THR A 82 -3.89 4.22 -10.80
N PRO A 83 -4.99 4.91 -10.45
CA PRO A 83 -4.96 6.33 -10.15
C PRO A 83 -3.94 6.68 -9.05
N ILE A 84 -3.13 7.70 -9.27
CA ILE A 84 -2.26 8.28 -8.23
C ILE A 84 -3.13 8.96 -7.18
N PHE A 85 -2.93 8.61 -5.91
CA PHE A 85 -3.76 9.10 -4.81
C PHE A 85 -3.68 10.63 -4.70
N GLY A 86 -4.83 11.29 -4.60
CA GLY A 86 -4.91 12.73 -4.35
C GLY A 86 -5.14 12.99 -2.86
N PRO A 87 -4.15 13.46 -2.09
CA PRO A 87 -4.37 13.73 -0.67
C PRO A 87 -5.46 14.79 -0.46
N THR A 88 -5.53 15.79 -1.34
CA THR A 88 -6.54 16.85 -1.29
C THR A 88 -7.95 16.39 -1.71
N SER A 89 -8.09 15.23 -2.36
CA SER A 89 -9.39 14.68 -2.75
C SER A 89 -9.99 13.74 -1.72
N SER A 90 -9.31 13.51 -0.60
CA SER A 90 -9.76 12.62 0.48
C SER A 90 -10.14 13.41 1.72
N LEU A 91 -11.39 13.28 2.17
CA LEU A 91 -11.95 13.91 3.38
C LEU A 91 -11.31 13.41 4.68
N THR A 92 -10.76 12.18 4.66
CA THR A 92 -10.11 11.55 5.82
C THR A 92 -8.59 11.65 5.77
N TYR A 93 -8.03 12.30 4.75
CA TYR A 93 -6.57 12.49 4.69
C TYR A 93 -6.12 13.57 5.67
N SER A 94 -5.09 13.25 6.45
CA SER A 94 -4.36 14.23 7.25
C SER A 94 -2.87 13.91 7.23
N LYS A 95 -2.04 14.95 7.21
CA LYS A 95 -0.59 14.79 7.28
C LYS A 95 -0.18 14.59 8.72
N LEU A 96 0.60 13.54 8.99
CA LEU A 96 1.20 13.32 10.30
C LEU A 96 2.34 14.32 10.54
N PRO A 97 2.32 15.12 11.61
CA PRO A 97 3.43 16.00 11.97
C PRO A 97 4.69 15.20 12.32
N CYS A 98 5.89 15.71 12.00
CA CYS A 98 7.15 14.98 12.26
C CYS A 98 7.41 14.72 13.76
N LEU A 99 6.82 15.53 14.65
CA LEU A 99 6.95 15.39 16.10
C LEU A 99 5.84 14.51 16.72
N HIS A 100 4.98 13.92 15.89
CA HIS A 100 3.95 13.01 16.38
C HIS A 100 4.60 11.76 16.98
N GLN A 101 4.07 11.24 18.09
CA GLN A 101 4.63 10.09 18.80
C GLN A 101 4.87 8.86 17.89
N LYS A 102 3.97 8.64 16.92
CA LYS A 102 4.08 7.59 15.90
C LYS A 102 5.32 7.68 15.00
N CYS A 103 5.99 8.83 14.91
CA CYS A 103 7.26 8.93 14.16
C CYS A 103 8.43 8.28 14.90
N TYR A 104 8.25 7.93 16.18
CA TYR A 104 9.21 7.20 17.01
C TYR A 104 8.77 5.75 17.27
N ASP A 105 7.64 5.35 16.71
CA ASP A 105 7.06 4.01 16.82
C ASP A 105 7.17 3.33 15.44
N GLU A 106 7.67 2.10 15.41
CA GLU A 106 7.74 1.30 14.18
C GLU A 106 6.44 0.55 13.87
N SER A 107 5.40 0.77 14.68
CA SER A 107 4.05 0.28 14.39
C SER A 107 3.48 0.94 13.12
N LEU A 108 2.93 0.08 12.25
CA LEU A 108 2.44 0.35 10.89
C LEU A 108 2.29 1.83 10.47
N SER A 109 3.13 2.30 9.55
CA SER A 109 3.10 3.68 9.05
C SER A 109 2.87 3.74 7.53
N VAL A 110 1.98 4.63 7.08
CA VAL A 110 1.77 4.88 5.63
C VAL A 110 2.72 6.00 5.20
N HIS A 111 3.71 5.66 4.38
CA HIS A 111 4.63 6.64 3.82
C HIS A 111 4.14 7.12 2.45
N ILE A 112 3.99 8.43 2.32
CA ILE A 112 3.45 9.08 1.12
C ILE A 112 4.59 9.83 0.44
N GLN A 113 4.95 9.41 -0.77
CA GLN A 113 6.00 10.05 -1.56
C GLN A 113 5.40 11.08 -2.53
N PRO A 114 5.75 12.38 -2.39
CA PRO A 114 5.45 13.42 -3.37
C PRO A 114 6.42 13.42 -4.56
#